data_AF-A0A238GYN2-F1
#
_entry.id   AF-A0A238GYN2-F1
#
_cell.length_a   1.000
_cell.length_b   1.000
_cell.length_c   1.000
_cell.angle_alpha   90.00
_cell.angle_beta   90.00
_cell.angle_gamma   90.00
#
_symmetry.space_group_name_H-M   'P 1'
#
loop_
_entity.id
_entity.type
_entity.pdbx_description
1 polymer ?
#
loop_
_entity_poly.entity_id
_entity_poly.type
_entity_poly.pdbx_seq_one_letter_code
_entity_poly.pdbx_strand_id
1 'polypeptide(L)'
;MRVKRMDGMRGAACVALATAAAFAFAQPQPQPAAAVAGASDAASTAAPADVPPPAVPLKPNPAYARLPRYEGTLGGRPIVVRLGPKTDEPGVHGECQYVDTGAVVLLAGDRDGDTLEIEESDDGTNITGVWIGRFDASGNLAADRMKADQSDPVPVELHPAGGGAAAKPRAAAMPSAASGSAERGAGRGVGGVSNLTTAD
;
A
#
# COMPACT_ATOMS: atom_id res chain seq x y z
N MET A 1 45.88 -5.99 30.40
CA MET A 1 46.49 -4.89 29.63
C MET A 1 45.52 -4.50 28.53
N ARG A 2 45.17 -3.20 28.46
CA ARG A 2 44.36 -2.47 27.46
C ARG A 2 42.86 -2.80 27.28
N VAL A 3 42.09 -2.05 28.06
CA VAL A 3 40.79 -1.45 27.72
C VAL A 3 40.84 -0.64 26.42
N LYS A 4 39.73 -0.63 25.67
CA LYS A 4 39.31 0.54 24.89
C LYS A 4 37.79 0.71 24.98
N ARG A 5 37.36 1.58 25.89
CA ARG A 5 36.09 2.31 25.81
C ARG A 5 36.27 3.42 24.78
N MET A 6 35.23 3.71 24.01
CA MET A 6 35.04 5.03 23.39
C MET A 6 33.55 5.37 23.46
N ASP A 7 33.20 6.10 24.52
CA ASP A 7 32.09 7.05 24.54
C ASP A 7 32.30 8.12 23.46
N GLY A 8 31.21 8.55 22.84
CA GLY A 8 31.15 9.70 21.94
C GLY A 8 29.80 10.38 22.04
N MET A 9 29.81 11.60 22.55
CA MET A 9 28.72 12.34 23.17
C MET A 9 28.39 13.59 22.31
N ARG A 10 27.10 13.94 22.23
CA ARG A 10 26.49 15.28 22.03
C ARG A 10 26.72 16.05 20.71
N GLY A 11 25.61 16.55 20.18
CA GLY A 11 25.56 17.72 19.29
C GLY A 11 24.12 18.20 19.06
N ALA A 12 23.63 19.08 19.94
CA ALA A 12 22.41 19.85 19.73
C ALA A 12 22.73 21.10 18.91
N ALA A 13 21.82 21.53 18.03
CA ALA A 13 21.77 22.91 17.55
C ALA A 13 20.35 23.28 17.11
N CYS A 14 19.66 23.99 18.00
CA CYS A 14 18.56 24.87 17.65
C CYS A 14 19.12 26.06 16.87
N VAL A 15 18.47 26.46 15.77
CA VAL A 15 18.62 27.80 15.21
C VAL A 15 17.23 28.43 15.13
N ALA A 16 16.95 29.28 16.11
CA ALA A 16 15.92 30.29 16.04
C ALA A 16 16.57 31.58 15.51
N LEU A 17 15.89 32.28 14.59
CA LEU A 17 16.15 33.70 14.34
C LEU A 17 14.82 34.44 14.15
N ALA A 18 14.54 35.25 15.17
CA ALA A 18 13.65 36.39 15.34
C ALA A 18 13.84 37.44 14.20
N THR A 19 13.04 38.47 13.92
CA THR A 19 11.81 39.12 14.44
C THR A 19 11.59 40.34 13.52
N ALA A 20 10.36 40.81 13.30
CA ALA A 20 9.97 42.21 13.50
C ALA A 20 8.49 42.45 13.21
N ALA A 21 7.81 43.02 14.19
CA ALA A 21 6.42 43.43 14.17
C ALA A 21 6.27 44.86 13.60
N ALA A 22 5.11 45.14 13.02
CA ALA A 22 4.54 46.48 12.98
C ALA A 22 3.05 46.39 13.36
N PHE A 23 2.73 46.96 14.52
CA PHE A 23 1.36 47.22 14.98
C PHE A 23 0.86 48.53 14.37
N ALA A 24 -0.37 48.54 13.85
CA ALA A 24 -1.17 49.75 13.73
C ALA A 24 -2.65 49.42 14.04
N PHE A 25 -3.23 50.23 14.92
CA PHE A 25 -4.55 50.09 15.54
C PHE A 25 -5.66 50.82 14.75
N ALA A 26 -6.91 50.31 14.90
CA ALA A 26 -8.19 51.05 14.98
C ALA A 26 -8.78 51.62 13.66
N GLN A 27 -10.08 51.59 13.30
CA GLN A 27 -11.41 51.35 13.93
C GLN A 27 -12.44 50.94 12.83
N PRO A 28 -13.66 50.46 13.19
CA PRO A 28 -14.77 50.19 12.26
C PRO A 28 -15.61 51.44 11.93
N GLN A 29 -16.19 51.49 10.72
CA GLN A 29 -17.25 52.43 10.34
C GLN A 29 -18.38 51.69 9.60
N PRO A 30 -19.66 51.87 9.99
CA PRO A 30 -20.83 51.43 9.24
C PRO A 30 -21.34 52.48 8.21
N GLN A 31 -22.17 51.99 7.29
CA GLN A 31 -22.56 52.47 5.93
C GLN A 31 -23.36 53.80 5.87
N PRO A 32 -23.63 54.37 4.67
CA PRO A 32 -24.85 54.01 3.93
C PRO A 32 -24.75 53.99 2.38
N ALA A 33 -25.84 53.48 1.78
CA ALA A 33 -26.06 53.10 0.38
C ALA A 33 -26.11 54.24 -0.66
N ALA A 34 -25.80 53.91 -1.92
CA ALA A 34 -26.46 54.46 -3.11
C ALA A 34 -26.24 53.52 -4.33
N ALA A 35 -27.33 53.24 -5.03
CA ALA A 35 -27.43 52.38 -6.20
C ALA A 35 -26.84 53.01 -7.46
N VAL A 36 -26.27 52.18 -8.35
CA VAL A 36 -26.36 52.38 -9.80
C VAL A 36 -26.52 51.03 -10.51
N ALA A 37 -27.47 51.03 -11.44
CA ALA A 37 -27.90 49.91 -12.25
C ALA A 37 -26.79 49.43 -13.21
N GLY A 38 -26.81 48.12 -13.46
CA GLY A 38 -26.00 47.47 -14.49
C GLY A 38 -26.55 46.07 -14.73
N ALA A 39 -27.74 45.99 -15.32
CA ALA A 39 -28.26 44.75 -15.86
C ALA A 39 -27.33 44.28 -16.99
N SER A 40 -26.72 43.12 -16.81
CA SER A 40 -26.29 42.27 -17.91
C SER A 40 -26.75 40.88 -17.55
N ASP A 41 -27.96 40.60 -18.01
CA ASP A 41 -28.54 39.27 -18.11
C ASP A 41 -27.70 38.49 -19.13
N ALA A 42 -26.56 37.99 -18.67
CA ALA A 42 -25.87 36.91 -19.32
C ALA A 42 -26.32 35.65 -18.58
N ALA A 43 -27.48 35.14 -18.98
CA ALA A 43 -27.89 33.77 -18.73
C ALA A 43 -26.81 32.84 -19.29
N SER A 44 -25.77 32.62 -18.49
CA SER A 44 -24.83 31.53 -18.69
C SER A 44 -25.64 30.27 -18.49
N THR A 45 -26.10 29.71 -19.60
CA THR A 45 -26.74 28.41 -19.65
C THR A 45 -25.67 27.43 -19.24
N ALA A 46 -25.56 27.16 -17.94
CA ALA A 46 -24.71 26.12 -17.40
C ALA A 46 -25.15 24.83 -18.08
N ALA A 47 -24.33 24.34 -19.00
CA ALA A 47 -24.50 23.01 -19.55
C ALA A 47 -24.66 22.02 -18.38
N PRO A 48 -25.58 21.05 -18.47
CA PRO A 48 -25.70 20.04 -17.43
C PRO A 48 -24.31 19.44 -17.21
N ALA A 49 -23.81 19.55 -15.99
CA ALA A 49 -22.59 18.87 -15.59
C ALA A 49 -22.76 17.39 -15.98
N ASP A 50 -21.81 16.87 -16.74
CA ASP A 50 -21.73 15.45 -17.08
C ASP A 50 -21.43 14.70 -15.79
N VAL A 51 -22.49 14.42 -15.02
CA VAL A 51 -22.39 13.67 -13.76
C VAL A 51 -22.15 12.22 -14.18
N PRO A 52 -20.98 11.63 -13.83
CA PRO A 52 -20.72 10.26 -14.18
C PRO A 52 -21.80 9.35 -13.57
N PRO A 53 -22.16 8.25 -14.26
CA PRO A 53 -23.13 7.31 -13.75
C PRO A 53 -22.68 6.80 -12.36
N PRO A 54 -23.63 6.47 -11.47
CA PRO A 54 -23.29 5.99 -10.14
C PRO A 54 -22.44 4.74 -10.23
N ALA A 55 -21.31 4.73 -9.49
CA ALA A 55 -20.41 3.60 -9.43
C ALA A 55 -21.14 2.34 -8.93
N VAL A 56 -20.94 1.23 -9.62
CA VAL A 56 -21.45 -0.07 -9.19
C VAL A 56 -20.52 -0.60 -8.09
N PRO A 57 -21.06 -0.98 -6.90
CA PRO A 57 -20.23 -1.54 -5.85
C PRO A 57 -19.47 -2.79 -6.31
N LEU A 58 -18.19 -2.84 -5.94
CA LEU A 58 -17.34 -3.99 -6.22
C LEU A 58 -17.78 -5.25 -5.48
N LYS A 59 -17.53 -6.39 -6.10
CA LYS A 59 -17.70 -7.72 -5.49
C LYS A 59 -16.32 -8.28 -5.15
N PRO A 60 -16.21 -9.11 -4.09
CA PRO A 60 -14.95 -9.79 -3.77
C PRO A 60 -14.45 -10.60 -4.97
N ASN A 61 -13.16 -10.50 -5.25
CA ASN A 61 -12.54 -11.25 -6.33
C ASN A 61 -12.09 -12.63 -5.83
N PRO A 62 -12.64 -13.74 -6.37
CA PRO A 62 -12.24 -15.08 -5.94
C PRO A 62 -10.75 -15.36 -6.15
N ALA A 63 -10.09 -14.67 -7.10
CA ALA A 63 -8.64 -14.78 -7.29
C ALA A 63 -7.85 -14.28 -6.07
N TYR A 64 -8.37 -13.29 -5.33
CA TYR A 64 -7.70 -12.71 -4.17
C TYR A 64 -7.88 -13.52 -2.89
N ALA A 65 -8.82 -14.48 -2.86
CA ALA A 65 -9.03 -15.36 -1.70
C ALA A 65 -7.79 -16.16 -1.27
N ARG A 66 -6.83 -16.35 -2.19
CA ARG A 66 -5.55 -17.04 -1.95
C ARG A 66 -4.42 -16.14 -1.44
N LEU A 67 -4.59 -14.82 -1.49
CA LEU A 67 -3.58 -13.87 -1.04
C LEU A 67 -3.45 -13.90 0.49
N PRO A 68 -2.28 -13.52 1.05
CA PRO A 68 -2.12 -13.30 2.47
C PRO A 68 -3.25 -12.44 3.04
N ARG A 69 -3.83 -12.90 4.15
CA ARG A 69 -4.97 -12.26 4.79
C ARG A 69 -4.53 -11.53 6.05
N TYR A 70 -5.01 -10.32 6.20
CA TYR A 70 -4.81 -9.46 7.35
C TYR A 70 -6.17 -9.07 7.93
N GLU A 71 -6.22 -8.94 9.25
CA GLU A 71 -7.39 -8.47 9.99
C GLU A 71 -6.99 -7.27 10.85
N GLY A 72 -7.91 -6.32 11.01
CA GLY A 72 -7.69 -5.17 11.87
C GLY A 72 -8.68 -4.05 11.60
N THR A 73 -8.22 -2.81 11.61
CA THR A 73 -9.09 -1.63 11.53
C THR A 73 -8.57 -0.56 10.60
N LEU A 74 -9.51 0.17 9.99
CA LEU A 74 -9.29 1.47 9.32
C LEU A 74 -10.13 2.52 10.04
N GLY A 75 -9.49 3.46 10.73
CA GLY A 75 -10.15 4.46 11.56
C GLY A 75 -10.99 3.85 12.69
N GLY A 76 -10.58 2.69 13.21
CA GLY A 76 -11.35 1.90 14.18
C GLY A 76 -12.49 1.06 13.59
N ARG A 77 -12.80 1.21 12.29
CA ARG A 77 -13.79 0.37 11.60
C ARG A 77 -13.16 -0.98 11.21
N PRO A 78 -13.79 -2.12 11.53
CA PRO A 78 -13.21 -3.43 11.28
C PRO A 78 -13.13 -3.76 9.78
N ILE A 79 -11.97 -4.23 9.34
CA ILE A 79 -11.69 -4.59 7.96
C ILE A 79 -10.93 -5.92 7.86
N VAL A 80 -11.06 -6.57 6.70
CA VAL A 80 -10.24 -7.70 6.27
C VAL A 80 -9.52 -7.29 5.00
N VAL A 81 -8.20 -7.41 4.99
CA VAL A 81 -7.38 -7.13 3.80
C VAL A 81 -6.80 -8.42 3.26
N ARG A 82 -6.85 -8.59 1.94
CA ARG A 82 -6.14 -9.64 1.22
C ARG A 82 -5.15 -8.94 0.31
N LEU A 83 -3.87 -9.06 0.59
CA LEU A 83 -2.82 -8.30 -0.10
C LEU A 83 -1.61 -9.20 -0.33
N GLY A 84 -1.12 -9.23 -1.57
CA GLY A 84 0.06 -10.01 -1.93
C GLY A 84 0.76 -9.45 -3.16
N PRO A 85 1.90 -10.06 -3.55
CA PRO A 85 2.67 -9.59 -4.69
C PRO A 85 1.88 -9.76 -5.99
N LYS A 86 2.04 -8.81 -6.90
CA LYS A 86 1.63 -8.96 -8.31
C LYS A 86 2.45 -10.06 -8.97
N THR A 87 1.88 -10.71 -9.98
CA THR A 87 2.50 -11.86 -10.67
C THR A 87 3.36 -11.47 -11.87
N ASP A 88 3.03 -10.37 -12.52
CA ASP A 88 3.55 -10.01 -13.85
C ASP A 88 4.45 -8.77 -13.83
N GLU A 89 4.39 -7.99 -12.76
CA GLU A 89 5.17 -6.78 -12.54
C GLU A 89 5.50 -6.62 -11.05
N PRO A 90 6.50 -5.79 -10.68
CA PRO A 90 6.75 -5.43 -9.28
C PRO A 90 5.51 -4.80 -8.64
N GLY A 91 5.42 -4.94 -7.32
CA GLY A 91 4.37 -4.32 -6.50
C GLY A 91 3.40 -5.33 -5.88
N VAL A 92 2.34 -4.80 -5.29
CA VAL A 92 1.32 -5.54 -4.56
C VAL A 92 -0.07 -5.25 -5.10
N HIS A 93 -0.99 -6.20 -4.88
CA HIS A 93 -2.39 -6.03 -5.22
C HIS A 93 -3.30 -6.78 -4.24
N GLY A 94 -4.58 -6.44 -4.28
CA GLY A 94 -5.62 -7.19 -3.61
C GLY A 94 -6.87 -6.37 -3.33
N GLU A 95 -7.47 -6.62 -2.18
CA GLU A 95 -8.73 -6.00 -1.78
C GLU A 95 -8.82 -5.79 -0.26
N CYS A 96 -9.55 -4.75 0.13
CA CYS A 96 -10.01 -4.54 1.50
C CYS A 96 -11.53 -4.70 1.55
N GLN A 97 -12.02 -5.43 2.54
CA GLN A 97 -13.44 -5.63 2.79
C GLN A 97 -13.81 -5.06 4.16
N TYR A 98 -14.82 -4.19 4.18
CA TYR A 98 -15.43 -3.71 5.41
C TYR A 98 -16.31 -4.79 6.01
N VAL A 99 -16.03 -5.20 7.25
CA VAL A 99 -16.69 -6.37 7.87
C VAL A 99 -18.18 -6.14 8.14
N ASP A 100 -18.54 -4.91 8.47
CA ASP A 100 -19.91 -4.51 8.83
C ASP A 100 -20.88 -4.48 7.63
N THR A 101 -20.38 -4.17 6.44
CA THR A 101 -21.18 -3.91 5.24
C THR A 101 -20.89 -4.90 4.11
N GLY A 102 -19.75 -5.59 4.17
CA GLY A 102 -19.25 -6.44 3.09
C GLY A 102 -18.72 -5.66 1.88
N ALA A 103 -18.72 -4.32 1.93
CA ALA A 103 -18.24 -3.46 0.85
C ALA A 103 -16.75 -3.73 0.57
N VAL A 104 -16.39 -3.75 -0.71
CA VAL A 104 -15.05 -4.06 -1.19
C VAL A 104 -14.42 -2.85 -1.86
N VAL A 105 -13.15 -2.62 -1.58
CA VAL A 105 -12.29 -1.68 -2.32
C VAL A 105 -11.07 -2.44 -2.86
N LEU A 106 -10.66 -2.10 -4.08
CA LEU A 106 -9.44 -2.61 -4.69
C LEU A 106 -8.23 -1.85 -4.15
N LEU A 107 -7.13 -2.59 -3.99
CA LEU A 107 -5.84 -2.06 -3.55
C LEU A 107 -4.76 -2.46 -4.56
N ALA A 108 -3.95 -1.50 -4.98
CA ALA A 108 -2.78 -1.76 -5.80
C ALA A 108 -1.68 -0.75 -5.48
N GLY A 109 -0.41 -1.16 -5.55
CA GLY A 109 0.69 -0.23 -5.34
C GLY A 109 2.03 -0.94 -5.21
N ASP A 110 2.95 -0.31 -4.51
CA ASP A 110 4.32 -0.74 -4.40
C ASP A 110 4.69 -1.14 -2.97
N ARG A 111 5.65 -2.06 -2.89
CA ARG A 111 6.27 -2.47 -1.64
C ARG A 111 7.77 -2.56 -1.83
N ASP A 112 8.51 -1.76 -1.08
CA ASP A 112 9.97 -1.81 -1.00
C ASP A 112 10.41 -2.16 0.43
N GLY A 113 10.91 -3.38 0.60
CA GLY A 113 11.23 -3.94 1.91
C GLY A 113 10.02 -3.94 2.85
N ASP A 114 10.11 -3.12 3.88
CA ASP A 114 9.06 -2.90 4.86
C ASP A 114 8.14 -1.73 4.55
N THR A 115 8.46 -0.86 3.57
CA THR A 115 7.62 0.30 3.21
C THR A 115 6.53 -0.10 2.22
N LEU A 116 5.36 0.53 2.34
CA LEU A 116 4.18 0.27 1.52
C LEU A 116 3.56 1.59 1.05
N GLU A 117 3.23 1.66 -0.24
CA GLU A 117 2.40 2.70 -0.83
C GLU A 117 1.30 2.03 -1.67
N ILE A 118 0.03 2.33 -1.42
CA ILE A 118 -1.12 1.73 -2.10
C ILE A 118 -2.09 2.80 -2.54
N GLU A 119 -2.64 2.66 -3.74
CA GLU A 119 -3.83 3.35 -4.22
C GLU A 119 -5.08 2.49 -3.95
N GLU A 120 -6.14 3.15 -3.50
CA GLU A 120 -7.46 2.57 -3.20
C GLU A 120 -8.45 2.97 -4.28
N SER A 121 -9.31 2.04 -4.71
CA SER A 121 -10.42 2.31 -5.63
C SER A 121 -11.67 1.54 -5.21
N ASP A 122 -12.83 2.20 -5.20
CA ASP A 122 -14.13 1.60 -4.86
C ASP A 122 -14.95 1.18 -6.09
N ASP A 123 -14.46 1.48 -7.29
CA ASP A 123 -15.11 1.19 -8.58
C ASP A 123 -14.16 0.54 -9.60
N GLY A 124 -12.87 0.43 -9.28
CA GLY A 124 -11.81 -0.10 -10.14
C GLY A 124 -11.34 0.84 -11.25
N THR A 125 -11.77 2.09 -11.23
CA THR A 125 -11.46 3.10 -12.25
C THR A 125 -10.86 4.37 -11.63
N ASN A 126 -11.43 4.85 -10.53
CA ASN A 126 -11.03 6.09 -9.88
C ASN A 126 -10.25 5.79 -8.59
N ILE A 127 -9.19 6.55 -8.35
CA ILE A 127 -8.47 6.53 -7.08
C ILE A 127 -9.27 7.33 -6.05
N THR A 128 -9.67 6.69 -4.97
CA THR A 128 -10.46 7.29 -3.88
C THR A 128 -9.68 7.48 -2.59
N GLY A 129 -8.49 6.88 -2.51
CA GLY A 129 -7.59 7.02 -1.39
C GLY A 129 -6.18 6.51 -1.66
N VAL A 130 -5.27 6.83 -0.75
CA VAL A 130 -3.87 6.38 -0.77
C VAL A 130 -3.52 5.89 0.62
N TRP A 131 -2.81 4.77 0.74
CA TRP A 131 -2.31 4.23 2.00
C TRP A 131 -0.79 4.29 1.99
N ILE A 132 -0.20 4.92 3.00
CA ILE A 132 1.26 4.99 3.17
C ILE A 132 1.61 4.37 4.52
N GLY A 133 2.49 3.37 4.55
CA GLY A 133 2.76 2.65 5.79
C GLY A 133 3.97 1.75 5.77
N ARG A 134 4.11 0.95 6.83
CA ARG A 134 5.20 -0.01 6.99
C ARG A 134 4.76 -1.32 7.65
N PHE A 135 5.42 -2.40 7.25
CA PHE A 135 5.35 -3.68 7.93
C PHE A 135 6.38 -3.76 9.07
N ASP A 136 5.99 -4.26 10.22
CA ASP A 136 6.94 -4.62 11.28
C ASP A 136 7.57 -6.01 11.04
N ALA A 137 8.52 -6.40 11.90
CA ALA A 137 9.19 -7.70 11.82
C ALA A 137 8.25 -8.91 12.07
N SER A 138 7.08 -8.67 12.68
CA SER A 138 6.05 -9.69 12.89
C SER A 138 5.09 -9.79 11.70
N GLY A 139 5.20 -8.88 10.73
CA GLY A 139 4.33 -8.77 9.56
C GLY A 139 3.06 -7.97 9.81
N ASN A 140 2.93 -7.26 10.93
CA ASN A 140 1.84 -6.29 11.13
C ASN A 140 2.06 -5.10 10.22
N LEU A 141 0.98 -4.51 9.70
CA LEU A 141 1.01 -3.31 8.89
C LEU A 141 0.38 -2.16 9.67
N ALA A 142 1.14 -1.09 9.86
CA ALA A 142 0.64 0.22 10.30
C ALA A 142 0.75 1.20 9.13
N ALA A 143 -0.33 1.88 8.78
CA ALA A 143 -0.38 2.83 7.67
C ALA A 143 -1.34 3.99 7.95
N ASP A 144 -1.19 5.09 7.21
CA ASP A 144 -2.19 6.15 7.12
C ASP A 144 -2.92 6.03 5.78
N ARG A 145 -4.25 5.87 5.84
CA ARG A 145 -5.13 5.99 4.68
C ARG A 145 -5.61 7.42 4.55
N MET A 146 -5.31 8.06 3.44
CA MET A 146 -5.72 9.42 3.09
C MET A 146 -6.70 9.41 1.92
N LYS A 147 -7.33 10.55 1.64
CA LYS A 147 -8.06 10.76 0.39
C LYS A 147 -7.10 10.83 -0.81
N ALA A 148 -7.64 10.81 -2.02
CA ALA A 148 -6.83 10.89 -3.25
C ALA A 148 -5.97 12.16 -3.33
N ASP A 149 -6.43 13.27 -2.76
CA ASP A 149 -5.66 14.52 -2.62
C ASP A 149 -4.70 14.52 -1.41
N GLN A 150 -4.51 13.35 -0.78
CA GLN A 150 -3.64 13.12 0.36
C GLN A 150 -4.06 13.86 1.65
N SER A 151 -5.29 14.35 1.71
CA SER A 151 -5.88 14.93 2.92
C SER A 151 -6.50 13.87 3.85
N ASP A 152 -6.88 14.31 5.05
CA ASP A 152 -7.66 13.54 6.03
C ASP A 152 -7.09 12.14 6.35
N PRO A 153 -5.88 12.04 6.95
CA PRO A 153 -5.28 10.75 7.29
C PRO A 153 -6.10 10.02 8.35
N VAL A 154 -6.30 8.72 8.11
CA VAL A 154 -7.02 7.79 8.97
C VAL A 154 -6.13 6.57 9.21
N PRO A 155 -5.88 6.18 10.48
CA PRO A 155 -4.96 5.09 10.78
C PRO A 155 -5.51 3.75 10.30
N VAL A 156 -4.61 2.92 9.79
CA VAL A 156 -4.83 1.52 9.41
C VAL A 156 -3.89 0.65 10.23
N GLU A 157 -4.46 -0.29 10.97
CA GLU A 157 -3.73 -1.23 11.80
C GLU A 157 -4.16 -2.64 11.42
N LEU A 158 -3.22 -3.46 10.96
CA LEU A 158 -3.50 -4.77 10.37
C LEU A 158 -2.53 -5.84 10.87
N HIS A 159 -3.06 -7.01 11.20
CA HIS A 159 -2.29 -8.16 11.68
C HIS A 159 -2.50 -9.36 10.77
N PRO A 160 -1.47 -10.17 10.50
CA PRO A 160 -1.63 -11.41 9.73
C PRO A 160 -2.63 -12.36 10.38
N ALA A 161 -3.65 -12.78 9.63
CA ALA A 161 -4.62 -13.75 10.11
C ALA A 161 -4.01 -15.16 10.10
N GLY A 162 -4.11 -15.89 11.21
CA GLY A 162 -3.75 -17.31 11.29
C GLY A 162 -2.33 -17.66 11.75
N GLY A 163 -1.58 -16.72 12.33
CA GLY A 163 -0.34 -17.02 13.08
C GLY A 163 0.82 -17.60 12.26
N GLY A 164 0.76 -17.53 10.93
CA GLY A 164 1.85 -17.93 10.04
C GLY A 164 2.62 -16.69 9.61
N ALA A 165 3.88 -16.59 10.05
CA ALA A 165 4.87 -15.68 9.49
C ALA A 165 4.73 -15.59 7.96
N ALA A 166 4.81 -14.37 7.43
CA ALA A 166 4.79 -14.05 6.02
C ALA A 166 5.39 -15.20 5.19
N ALA A 167 4.58 -15.78 4.30
CA ALA A 167 5.06 -16.82 3.40
C ALA A 167 6.30 -16.27 2.69
N LYS A 168 7.49 -16.78 3.06
CA LYS A 168 8.72 -16.48 2.34
C LYS A 168 8.43 -16.77 0.87
N PRO A 169 8.78 -15.88 -0.07
CA PRO A 169 8.66 -16.21 -1.48
C PRO A 169 9.45 -17.50 -1.69
N ARG A 170 8.73 -18.58 -2.00
CA ARG A 170 9.34 -19.81 -2.46
C ARG A 170 9.99 -19.42 -3.79
N ALA A 171 11.30 -19.18 -3.77
CA ALA A 171 12.10 -19.16 -4.98
C ALA A 171 11.69 -20.38 -5.79
N ALA A 172 11.26 -20.16 -7.02
CA ALA A 172 10.81 -21.20 -7.92
C ALA A 172 11.85 -22.32 -7.92
N ALA A 173 11.56 -23.41 -7.22
CA ALA A 173 12.33 -24.62 -7.30
C ALA A 173 12.12 -25.11 -8.73
N MET A 174 13.15 -24.92 -9.57
CA MET A 174 13.17 -25.48 -10.91
C MET A 174 12.87 -26.98 -10.82
N PRO A 175 11.94 -27.51 -11.64
CA PRO A 175 11.71 -28.94 -11.66
C PRO A 175 12.95 -29.62 -12.23
N SER A 176 13.66 -30.36 -11.38
CA SER A 176 14.68 -31.29 -11.86
C SER A 176 13.95 -32.38 -12.64
N ALA A 177 14.20 -32.43 -13.94
CA ALA A 177 13.60 -33.37 -14.87
C ALA A 177 13.96 -34.81 -14.46
N ALA A 178 12.97 -35.54 -13.94
CA ALA A 178 13.00 -36.99 -13.92
C ALA A 178 12.32 -37.49 -15.21
N SER A 179 13.11 -37.64 -16.29
CA SER A 179 12.69 -38.44 -17.44
C SER A 179 12.85 -39.92 -17.10
N GLY A 180 11.77 -40.52 -16.60
CA GLY A 180 11.61 -41.96 -16.57
C GLY A 180 10.87 -42.40 -17.84
N SER A 181 11.62 -42.84 -18.86
CA SER A 181 11.08 -43.54 -20.02
C SER A 181 11.62 -44.97 -20.01
N ALA A 182 10.70 -45.92 -20.14
CA ALA A 182 10.90 -47.36 -20.02
C ALA A 182 11.71 -47.98 -21.17
N GLU A 183 12.46 -49.04 -20.88
CA GLU A 183 12.53 -50.21 -21.78
C GLU A 183 12.93 -51.48 -21.02
N ARG A 184 12.23 -52.59 -21.30
CA ARG A 184 12.57 -53.94 -20.85
C ARG A 184 13.69 -54.47 -21.74
N GLY A 185 14.78 -54.96 -21.15
CA GLY A 185 15.81 -55.69 -21.89
C GLY A 185 16.71 -56.50 -20.98
N ALA A 186 16.70 -57.82 -21.15
CA ALA A 186 17.55 -58.77 -20.44
C ALA A 186 19.04 -58.58 -20.79
N GLY A 187 19.95 -58.73 -19.82
CA GLY A 187 21.39 -58.83 -20.13
C GLY A 187 22.30 -58.63 -18.94
N ARG A 188 23.05 -59.69 -18.58
CA ARG A 188 24.18 -59.71 -17.64
C ARG A 188 25.30 -58.76 -18.08
N GLY A 189 26.04 -58.19 -17.13
CA GLY A 189 27.50 -58.03 -17.26
C GLY A 189 28.13 -56.70 -16.85
N VAL A 190 28.79 -56.73 -15.69
CA VAL A 190 30.14 -56.23 -15.33
C VAL A 190 30.58 -54.78 -15.59
N GLY A 191 31.02 -54.14 -14.50
CA GLY A 191 32.38 -53.59 -14.38
C GLY A 191 32.63 -52.17 -14.91
N GLY A 192 32.73 -51.21 -14.00
CA GLY A 192 33.26 -49.88 -14.34
C GLY A 192 33.15 -48.88 -13.20
N VAL A 193 34.01 -49.01 -12.17
CA VAL A 193 34.31 -47.90 -11.26
C VAL A 193 35.40 -47.05 -11.90
N SER A 194 35.11 -45.78 -12.16
CA SER A 194 36.11 -44.71 -12.27
C SER A 194 35.40 -43.37 -12.09
N ASN A 195 35.47 -42.83 -10.88
CA ASN A 195 35.08 -41.47 -10.55
C ASN A 195 36.38 -40.68 -10.38
N LEU A 196 36.77 -39.90 -11.38
CA LEU A 196 37.85 -38.91 -11.30
C LEU A 196 37.36 -37.66 -12.04
N THR A 197 36.96 -36.66 -11.26
CA THR A 197 36.91 -35.27 -11.73
C THR A 197 37.88 -34.50 -10.85
N THR A 198 39.02 -34.15 -11.43
CA THR A 198 40.04 -33.26 -10.87
C THR A 198 39.44 -31.87 -10.70
N ALA A 199 39.62 -31.29 -9.52
CA ALA A 199 39.46 -29.87 -9.28
C ALA A 199 40.74 -29.13 -9.66
N ASP A 200 40.61 -28.12 -10.52
CA ASP A 200 41.27 -26.81 -10.42
C ASP A 200 40.29 -25.76 -10.97
#